data_AF-A0A7C2Q2E6-F1
#
_entry.id   AF-A0A7C2Q2E6-F1
#
_cell.length_a   1.000
_cell.length_b   1.000
_cell.length_c   1.000
_cell.angle_alpha   90.00
_cell.angle_beta   90.00
_cell.angle_gamma   90.00
#
_symmetry.space_group_name_H-M   'P 1'
#
loop_
_entity.id
_entity.type
_entity.pdbx_description
1 polymer ?
#
loop_
_entity_poly.entity_id
_entity_poly.type
_entity_poly.pdbx_seq_one_letter_code
_entity_poly.pdbx_strand_id
1 'polypeptide(L)'
;MVGENSSRDYVERLLKQWLLRLLGNTGLVALEYQLRKVLGESPYQVFYENPNRLYNAFRAVFGEGAEALLRVLFSTMIREGAINASSPDEVIVLMRRNDENARRALLKMFRPDRV
;
A
#
# COMPACT_ATOMS: atom_id res chain seq x y z
N MET A 1 -6.89 -23.84 2.55
CA MET A 1 -7.37 -22.43 2.56
C MET A 1 -6.73 -21.56 3.66
N VAL A 2 -5.74 -22.05 4.45
CA VAL A 2 -5.14 -21.30 5.58
C VAL A 2 -4.06 -20.28 5.13
N GLY A 3 -3.53 -20.42 3.91
CA GLY A 3 -2.39 -19.61 3.42
C GLY A 3 -2.74 -18.21 2.87
N GLU A 4 -3.95 -18.01 2.33
CA GLU A 4 -4.33 -16.72 1.72
C GLU A 4 -4.67 -15.66 2.77
N ASN A 5 -5.49 -16.00 3.77
CA ASN A 5 -5.82 -15.08 4.88
C ASN A 5 -4.56 -14.63 5.62
N SER A 6 -3.63 -15.54 5.87
CA SER A 6 -2.36 -15.23 6.55
C SER A 6 -1.49 -14.23 5.77
N SER A 7 -1.45 -14.32 4.44
CA SER A 7 -0.70 -13.34 3.64
C SER A 7 -1.40 -11.99 3.56
N ARG A 8 -2.72 -11.99 3.45
CA ARG A 8 -3.50 -10.76 3.42
C ARG A 8 -3.30 -9.99 4.72
N ASP A 9 -3.51 -10.64 5.85
CA ASP A 9 -3.33 -10.05 7.19
C ASP A 9 -1.90 -9.55 7.41
N TYR A 10 -0.90 -10.22 6.85
CA TYR A 10 0.48 -9.73 6.88
C TYR A 10 0.64 -8.42 6.11
N VAL A 11 0.20 -8.36 4.84
CA VAL A 11 0.34 -7.18 3.98
C VAL A 11 -0.42 -6.00 4.55
N GLU A 12 -1.66 -6.23 5.00
CA GLU A 12 -2.51 -5.21 5.60
C GLU A 12 -1.87 -4.62 6.86
N ARG A 13 -1.37 -5.48 7.77
CA ARG A 13 -0.68 -5.03 8.98
C ARG A 13 0.60 -4.29 8.68
N LEU A 14 1.40 -4.77 7.73
CA LEU A 14 2.67 -4.13 7.39
C LEU A 14 2.41 -2.71 6.85
N LEU A 15 1.50 -2.55 5.89
CA LEU A 15 1.14 -1.24 5.34
C LEU A 15 0.62 -0.30 6.43
N LYS A 16 -0.26 -0.79 7.31
CA LYS A 16 -0.79 -0.03 8.43
C LYS A 16 0.32 0.43 9.39
N GLN A 17 1.26 -0.44 9.73
CA GLN A 17 2.37 -0.11 10.63
C GLN A 17 3.28 0.99 10.04
N TRP A 18 3.55 0.93 8.73
CA TRP A 18 4.38 1.94 8.07
C TRP A 18 3.68 3.30 7.97
N LEU A 19 2.39 3.31 7.66
CA LEU A 19 1.60 4.53 7.68
C LEU A 19 1.47 5.11 9.10
N LEU A 20 1.30 4.26 10.12
CA LEU A 20 1.32 4.67 11.53
C LEU A 20 2.64 5.34 11.91
N ARG A 21 3.77 4.73 11.50
CA ARG A 21 5.10 5.25 11.79
C ARG A 21 5.37 6.57 11.07
N LEU A 22 4.89 6.72 9.83
CA LEU A 22 5.10 7.92 9.03
C LEU A 22 4.25 9.10 9.52
N LEU A 23 2.99 8.85 9.89
CA LEU A 23 2.00 9.91 10.14
C LEU A 23 1.67 10.12 11.62
N GLY A 24 2.11 9.20 12.49
CA GLY A 24 1.61 9.11 13.85
C GLY A 24 0.14 8.68 13.90
N ASN A 25 -0.37 8.47 15.12
CA ASN A 25 -1.73 7.96 15.32
C ASN A 25 -2.81 8.90 14.76
N THR A 26 -2.74 10.19 15.06
CA THR A 26 -3.74 11.17 14.60
C THR A 26 -3.74 11.31 13.08
N GLY A 27 -2.55 11.36 12.46
CA GLY A 27 -2.43 11.44 11.02
C GLY A 27 -2.96 10.19 10.32
N LEU A 28 -2.68 9.00 10.88
CA LEU A 28 -3.21 7.75 10.37
C LEU A 28 -4.74 7.71 10.42
N VAL A 29 -5.36 8.08 11.55
CA VAL A 29 -6.82 8.09 11.70
C VAL A 29 -7.47 9.04 10.70
N ALA A 30 -6.89 10.24 10.51
CA ALA A 30 -7.39 11.19 9.52
C ALA A 30 -7.28 10.65 8.09
N LEU A 31 -6.14 10.04 7.74
CA LEU A 31 -5.94 9.41 6.43
C LEU A 31 -6.93 8.28 6.19
N GLU A 32 -7.06 7.35 7.15
CA GLU A 32 -7.99 6.22 7.06
C GLU A 32 -9.43 6.71 6.86
N TYR A 33 -9.84 7.75 7.58
CA TYR A 33 -11.16 8.34 7.43
C TYR A 33 -11.40 8.91 6.03
N GLN A 34 -10.45 9.68 5.49
CA GLN A 34 -10.57 10.25 4.14
C GLN A 34 -10.57 9.16 3.06
N LEU A 35 -9.70 8.17 3.16
CA LEU A 35 -9.67 7.06 2.21
C LEU A 35 -10.95 6.22 2.27
N ARG A 36 -11.48 5.94 3.47
CA ARG A 36 -12.74 5.20 3.64
C ARG A 36 -13.94 5.95 3.04
N LYS A 37 -13.97 7.28 3.10
CA LYS A 37 -15.00 8.08 2.41
C LYS A 37 -15.01 7.86 0.90
N VAL A 38 -13.84 7.67 0.30
CA VAL A 38 -13.71 7.44 -1.14
C VAL A 38 -13.95 5.96 -1.50
N LEU A 39 -13.43 5.05 -0.67
CA LEU A 39 -13.39 3.61 -0.98
C LEU A 39 -14.64 2.85 -0.52
N GLY A 40 -15.33 3.32 0.52
CA GLY A 40 -16.43 2.61 1.18
C GLY A 40 -15.99 1.47 2.09
N GLU A 41 -14.70 1.15 2.15
CA GLU A 41 -14.14 -0.01 2.86
C GLU A 41 -12.70 0.26 3.36
N SER A 42 -12.08 -0.73 4.02
CA SER A 42 -10.73 -0.58 4.59
C SER A 42 -9.68 -0.34 3.50
N PRO A 43 -8.85 0.73 3.60
CA PRO A 43 -7.82 0.99 2.59
C PRO A 43 -6.75 -0.11 2.50
N TYR A 44 -6.52 -0.86 3.57
CA TYR A 44 -5.57 -1.98 3.60
C TYR A 44 -6.11 -3.20 2.85
N GLN A 45 -7.40 -3.49 3.03
CA GLN A 45 -8.10 -4.50 2.24
C GLN A 45 -8.06 -4.14 0.75
N VAL A 46 -8.38 -2.88 0.42
CA VAL A 46 -8.30 -2.41 -0.97
C VAL A 46 -6.88 -2.51 -1.51
N PHE A 47 -5.85 -2.20 -0.72
CA PHE A 47 -4.47 -2.40 -1.16
C PHE A 47 -4.21 -3.84 -1.61
N TYR A 48 -4.65 -4.81 -0.82
CA TYR A 48 -4.41 -6.22 -1.11
C TYR A 48 -5.21 -6.71 -2.32
N GLU A 49 -6.48 -6.30 -2.43
CA GLU A 49 -7.41 -6.76 -3.46
C GLU A 49 -7.27 -5.99 -4.78
N ASN A 50 -7.12 -4.67 -4.72
CA ASN A 50 -7.02 -3.79 -5.87
C ASN A 50 -6.14 -2.54 -5.57
N PRO A 51 -4.81 -2.65 -5.74
CA PRO A 51 -3.87 -1.54 -5.53
C PRO A 51 -4.18 -0.29 -6.36
N ASN A 52 -4.78 -0.45 -7.55
CA ASN A 52 -5.17 0.66 -8.41
C ASN A 52 -6.30 1.50 -7.80
N ARG A 53 -7.29 0.85 -7.19
CA ARG A 53 -8.34 1.56 -6.43
C ARG A 53 -7.74 2.35 -5.28
N LEU A 54 -6.78 1.80 -4.55
CA LEU A 54 -6.11 2.56 -3.48
C LEU A 54 -5.33 3.74 -4.05
N TYR A 55 -4.53 3.56 -5.11
CA TYR A 55 -3.80 4.65 -5.77
C TYR A 55 -4.75 5.78 -6.18
N ASN A 56 -5.89 5.45 -6.82
CA ASN A 56 -6.88 6.43 -7.22
C ASN A 56 -7.54 7.13 -6.02
N ALA A 57 -7.75 6.43 -4.90
CA ALA A 57 -8.24 7.06 -3.68
C ALA A 57 -7.24 8.06 -3.10
N PHE A 58 -5.93 7.75 -3.10
CA PHE A 58 -4.90 8.72 -2.74
C PHE A 58 -4.91 9.93 -3.69
N ARG A 59 -5.06 9.72 -5.00
CA ARG A 59 -5.21 10.82 -5.97
C ARG A 59 -6.46 11.67 -5.71
N ALA A 60 -7.57 11.06 -5.32
CA ALA A 60 -8.81 11.78 -5.00
C ALA A 60 -8.68 12.64 -3.74
N VAL A 61 -7.94 12.17 -2.73
CA VAL A 61 -7.77 12.88 -1.45
C VAL A 61 -6.68 13.97 -1.55
N PHE A 62 -5.56 13.68 -2.19
CA PHE A 62 -4.36 14.53 -2.16
C PHE A 62 -4.03 15.20 -3.48
N GLY A 63 -4.78 14.92 -4.56
CA GLY A 63 -4.51 15.44 -5.88
C GLY A 63 -3.09 15.10 -6.36
N GLU A 64 -2.35 16.12 -6.77
CA GLU A 64 -0.97 15.98 -7.26
C GLU A 64 0.02 15.51 -6.18
N GLY A 65 -0.25 15.80 -4.91
CA GLY A 65 0.61 15.41 -3.78
C GLY A 65 0.58 13.92 -3.43
N ALA A 66 -0.38 13.17 -3.97
CA ALA A 66 -0.56 11.75 -3.69
C ALA A 66 0.70 10.91 -4.02
N GLU A 67 1.32 11.16 -5.16
CA GLU A 67 2.50 10.38 -5.56
C GLU A 67 3.70 10.68 -4.67
N ALA A 68 3.88 11.93 -4.25
CA ALA A 68 4.95 12.29 -3.33
C ALA A 68 4.80 11.55 -1.99
N LEU A 69 3.58 11.49 -1.44
CA LEU A 69 3.31 10.75 -0.21
C LEU A 69 3.57 9.25 -0.36
N LEU A 70 3.11 8.63 -1.46
CA LEU A 70 3.37 7.21 -1.75
C LEU A 70 4.87 6.94 -1.96
N ARG A 71 5.60 7.84 -2.62
CA ARG A 71 7.05 7.75 -2.79
C ARG A 71 7.77 7.77 -1.45
N VAL A 72 7.39 8.67 -0.54
CA VAL A 72 7.97 8.75 0.81
C VAL A 72 7.72 7.46 1.59
N LEU A 73 6.48 6.95 1.55
CA LEU A 73 6.10 5.70 2.20
C LEU A 73 6.94 4.53 1.69
N PHE A 74 6.93 4.26 0.39
CA PHE A 74 7.62 3.09 -0.16
C PHE A 74 9.13 3.23 -0.16
N SER A 75 9.68 4.43 -0.33
CA SER A 75 11.12 4.68 -0.16
C SER A 75 11.57 4.31 1.25
N THR A 76 10.77 4.66 2.26
CA THR A 76 11.07 4.32 3.66
C THR A 76 10.94 2.82 3.91
N MET A 77 9.93 2.16 3.37
CA MET A 77 9.77 0.70 3.46
C MET A 77 10.93 -0.08 2.80
N ILE A 78 11.38 0.37 1.63
CA ILE A 78 12.50 -0.25 0.89
C ILE A 78 13.80 -0.06 1.67
N ARG A 79 14.10 1.18 2.10
CA ARG A 79 15.34 1.51 2.83
C ARG A 79 15.48 0.69 4.10
N GLU A 80 14.38 0.37 4.76
CA GLU A 80 14.37 -0.40 6.00
C GLU A 80 14.13 -1.90 5.79
N GLY A 81 14.16 -2.38 4.54
CA GLY A 81 14.09 -3.80 4.20
C GLY A 81 12.71 -4.44 4.43
N ALA A 82 11.65 -3.64 4.59
CA ALA A 82 10.30 -4.18 4.79
C ALA A 82 9.65 -4.70 3.51
N ILE A 83 10.06 -4.20 2.35
CA ILE A 83 9.65 -4.73 1.06
C ILE A 83 10.86 -4.87 0.14
N ASN A 84 10.85 -5.88 -0.71
CA ASN A 84 11.85 -6.12 -1.74
C ASN A 84 11.40 -5.48 -3.06
N ALA A 85 11.79 -4.22 -3.27
CA ALA A 85 11.57 -3.48 -4.50
C ALA A 85 12.80 -2.62 -4.82
N SER A 86 13.07 -2.40 -6.11
CA SER A 86 14.25 -1.65 -6.56
C SER A 86 14.10 -0.14 -6.36
N SER A 87 12.86 0.37 -6.40
CA SER A 87 12.55 1.78 -6.23
C SER A 87 11.09 1.99 -5.82
N PRO A 88 10.73 3.11 -5.17
CA PRO A 88 9.33 3.46 -4.92
C PRO A 88 8.52 3.60 -6.22
N ASP A 89 9.16 3.95 -7.33
CA ASP A 89 8.51 4.16 -8.63
C ASP A 89 8.06 2.84 -9.23
N GLU A 90 8.83 1.77 -9.04
CA GLU A 90 8.43 0.42 -9.39
C GLU A 90 7.11 0.04 -8.69
N VAL A 91 7.02 0.31 -7.39
CA VAL A 91 5.83 0.03 -6.59
C VAL A 91 4.63 0.83 -7.10
N ILE A 92 4.81 2.13 -7.33
CA ILE A 92 3.73 3.02 -7.81
C ILE A 92 3.27 2.63 -9.21
N VAL A 93 4.19 2.27 -10.11
CA VAL A 93 3.84 1.77 -11.45
C VAL A 93 2.97 0.52 -11.37
N LEU A 94 3.28 -0.40 -10.47
CA LEU A 94 2.45 -1.60 -10.25
C LEU A 94 1.09 -1.25 -9.64
N MET A 95 1.04 -0.31 -8.69
CA MET A 95 -0.23 0.15 -8.14
C MET A 95 -1.13 0.78 -9.22
N ARG A 96 -0.56 1.53 -10.16
CA ARG A 96 -1.33 2.19 -11.23
C ARG A 96 -1.91 1.22 -12.25
N ARG A 97 -1.40 0.01 -12.35
CA ARG A 97 -1.90 -0.99 -13.29
C ARG A 97 -3.13 -1.67 -12.73
N ASN A 98 -4.21 -1.71 -13.52
CA ASN A 98 -5.46 -2.36 -13.14
C ASN A 98 -5.52 -3.80 -13.70
N ASP A 99 -4.49 -4.60 -13.40
CA ASP A 99 -4.39 -5.99 -13.84
C ASP A 99 -3.82 -6.92 -12.76
N GLU A 100 -4.20 -8.19 -12.85
CA GLU A 100 -3.89 -9.21 -11.85
C GLU A 100 -2.39 -9.57 -11.82
N ASN A 101 -1.65 -9.38 -12.92
CA ASN A 101 -0.21 -9.64 -12.93
C ASN A 101 0.53 -8.54 -12.15
N ALA A 102 0.15 -7.29 -12.33
CA ALA A 102 0.70 -6.17 -11.57
C ALA A 102 0.40 -6.30 -10.08
N ARG A 103 -0.84 -6.66 -9.71
CA ARG A 103 -1.21 -6.92 -8.32
C ARG A 103 -0.35 -8.03 -7.72
N ARG A 104 -0.20 -9.17 -8.41
CA ARG A 104 0.62 -10.29 -7.92
C ARG A 104 2.10 -9.92 -7.80
N ALA A 105 2.64 -9.16 -8.75
CA ALA A 105 4.02 -8.67 -8.69
C ALA A 105 4.21 -7.75 -7.47
N LEU A 106 3.28 -6.83 -7.23
CA LEU A 106 3.31 -5.93 -6.08
C LEU A 106 3.29 -6.71 -4.76
N LEU A 107 2.36 -7.66 -4.61
CA LEU A 107 2.24 -8.43 -3.36
C LEU A 107 3.45 -9.34 -3.08
N LYS A 108 4.19 -9.76 -4.11
CA LYS A 108 5.45 -10.49 -3.92
C LYS A 108 6.53 -9.63 -3.27
N MET A 109 6.54 -8.31 -3.52
CA MET A 109 7.50 -7.39 -2.89
C MET A 109 7.35 -7.36 -1.36
N PHE A 110 6.14 -7.61 -0.85
CA PHE A 110 5.85 -7.64 0.58
C PHE A 110 6.24 -8.96 1.25
N ARG A 111 6.71 -9.96 0.49
CA ARG A 111 7.17 -11.24 1.05
C ARG A 111 8.67 -11.33 0.87
N PRO A 112 9.49 -10.87 1.85
CA PRO A 112 10.94 -10.85 1.71
C PRO A 112 11.54 -12.25 1.43
N ASP A 113 10.86 -13.32 1.85
CA ASP A 113 11.39 -14.68 1.79
C ASP A 113 10.60 -15.60 0.84
N ARG A 114 11.00 -15.61 -0.43
CA ARG A 114 11.01 -16.79 -1.32
C ARG A 114 12.16 -16.64 -2.33
N VAL A 115 13.39 -16.69 -1.81
CA VAL A 115 14.56 -17.21 -2.54
C VAL A 115 14.85 -18.57 -1.95
#